data_AF-A0A1C6HCM6-F1
#
_entry.id   AF-A0A1C6HCM6-F1
#
_cell.length_a   1.000
_cell.length_b   1.000
_cell.length_c   1.000
_cell.angle_alpha   90.00
_cell.angle_beta   90.00
_cell.angle_gamma   90.00
#
_symmetry.space_group_name_H-M   'P 1'
#
loop_
_entity.id
_entity.type
_entity.pdbx_description
1 polymer ?
#
loop_
_entity_poly.entity_id
_entity_poly.type
_entity_poly.pdbx_seq_one_letter_code
_entity_poly.pdbx_strand_id
1 'polypeptide(L)'
;MKLIAKKPCSFGGKDFFINDEIPVNAVLNPKQQEELGVLSIVSDGEAATGILETGFQETDIAIPVFKSYDGDTAQVMGVPLNIGEIQEVFSIMQMNVEEATKAIEAAKSENMLIVIHACDSRAGVKKAAQKKADNLSSTNGSTNDPAGSNEFVDHSTQDETPSGK
;
A
#
# COMPACT_ATOMS: atom_id res chain seq x y z
N MET A 1 1.25 -27.45 2.70
CA MET A 1 0.57 -27.39 1.39
C MET A 1 -0.55 -28.43 1.45
N LYS A 2 -1.77 -28.00 1.17
CA LYS A 2 -2.98 -28.83 1.10
C LYS A 2 -3.42 -28.94 -0.36
N LEU A 3 -3.99 -30.07 -0.73
CA LEU A 3 -4.59 -30.28 -2.05
C LEU A 3 -6.10 -30.42 -1.88
N ILE A 4 -6.88 -29.60 -2.57
CA ILE A 4 -8.34 -29.60 -2.45
C ILE A 4 -8.96 -30.05 -3.77
N ALA A 5 -9.77 -31.10 -3.75
CA ALA A 5 -10.47 -31.60 -4.94
C ALA A 5 -11.45 -30.56 -5.50
N LYS A 6 -11.38 -30.27 -6.80
CA LYS A 6 -12.31 -29.36 -7.52
C LYS A 6 -13.42 -30.11 -8.25
N LYS A 7 -13.24 -31.41 -8.45
CA LYS A 7 -14.20 -32.34 -9.06
C LYS A 7 -14.03 -33.73 -8.44
N PRO A 8 -15.01 -34.65 -8.57
CA PRO A 8 -14.83 -36.03 -8.17
C PRO A 8 -13.58 -36.63 -8.85
N CYS A 9 -12.66 -37.15 -8.05
CA CYS A 9 -11.38 -37.67 -8.52
C CYS A 9 -10.92 -38.85 -7.66
N SER A 10 -9.97 -39.63 -8.18
CA SER A 10 -9.44 -40.80 -7.49
C SER A 10 -7.92 -40.75 -7.48
N PHE A 11 -7.32 -40.82 -6.29
CA PHE A 11 -5.88 -40.78 -6.09
C PHE A 11 -5.48 -41.89 -5.11
N GLY A 12 -4.44 -42.66 -5.45
CA GLY A 12 -3.98 -43.77 -4.60
C GLY A 12 -5.03 -44.86 -4.35
N GLY A 13 -6.03 -45.00 -5.23
CA GLY A 13 -7.12 -45.96 -5.07
C GLY A 13 -8.22 -45.53 -4.09
N LYS A 14 -8.24 -44.27 -3.66
CA LYS A 14 -9.30 -43.67 -2.86
C LYS A 14 -10.01 -42.58 -3.67
N ASP A 15 -11.33 -42.57 -3.58
CA ASP A 15 -12.16 -41.53 -4.20
C ASP A 15 -12.29 -40.31 -3.28
N PHE A 16 -12.31 -39.14 -3.91
CA PHE A 16 -12.43 -37.82 -3.30
C PHE A 16 -13.51 -37.03 -4.02
N PHE A 17 -14.39 -36.38 -3.25
CA PHE A 17 -15.44 -35.49 -3.75
C PHE A 17 -14.99 -34.03 -3.73
N ILE A 18 -15.79 -33.16 -4.33
CA ILE A 18 -15.50 -31.72 -4.38
C ILE A 18 -15.30 -31.18 -2.97
N ASN A 19 -14.22 -30.41 -2.79
CA ASN A 19 -13.73 -29.84 -1.53
C ASN A 19 -13.10 -30.82 -0.54
N ASP A 20 -12.95 -32.11 -0.89
CA ASP A 20 -12.19 -33.04 -0.06
C ASP A 20 -10.70 -32.69 -0.08
N GLU A 21 -10.04 -32.85 1.07
CA GLU A 21 -8.60 -32.74 1.20
C GLU A 21 -7.94 -34.05 0.72
N ILE A 22 -7.03 -33.90 -0.24
CA ILE A 22 -6.29 -35.01 -0.82
C ILE A 22 -4.88 -35.05 -0.18
N PRO A 23 -4.44 -36.20 0.34
CA PRO A 23 -3.07 -36.36 0.82
C PRO A 23 -2.05 -36.06 -0.29
N VAL A 24 -1.07 -35.19 0.01
CA VAL A 24 -0.06 -34.74 -0.97
C VAL A 24 0.71 -35.92 -1.58
N ASN A 25 0.96 -36.96 -0.79
CA ASN A 25 1.66 -38.17 -1.21
C ASN A 25 0.82 -39.08 -2.13
N ALA A 26 -0.50 -38.93 -2.19
CA ALA A 26 -1.36 -39.69 -3.08
C ALA A 26 -1.36 -39.15 -4.52
N VAL A 27 -0.87 -37.92 -4.71
CA VAL A 27 -0.87 -37.22 -5.99
C VAL A 27 0.55 -37.14 -6.53
N LEU A 28 0.83 -37.91 -7.59
CA LEU A 28 2.16 -37.96 -8.24
C LEU A 28 2.63 -36.61 -8.80
N ASN A 29 1.72 -35.82 -9.36
CA ASN A 29 2.04 -34.51 -9.94
C ASN A 29 0.96 -33.47 -9.63
N PRO A 30 0.98 -32.84 -8.43
CA PRO A 30 -0.06 -31.90 -8.01
C PRO A 30 -0.24 -30.70 -8.94
N LYS A 31 0.85 -30.14 -9.48
CA LYS A 31 0.80 -28.97 -10.38
C LYS A 31 0.04 -29.26 -11.67
N GLN A 32 0.33 -30.40 -12.29
CA GLN A 32 -0.38 -30.81 -13.50
C GLN A 32 -1.87 -31.07 -13.23
N GLN A 33 -2.21 -31.62 -12.06
CA GLN A 33 -3.61 -31.85 -11.67
C GLN A 33 -4.36 -30.55 -11.40
N GLU A 34 -3.67 -29.50 -10.94
CA GLU A 34 -4.21 -28.15 -10.82
C GLU A 34 -4.46 -27.49 -12.18
N GLU A 35 -3.51 -27.59 -13.12
CA GLU A 35 -3.68 -27.10 -14.50
C GLU A 35 -4.85 -27.80 -15.24
N LEU A 36 -5.09 -29.08 -14.93
CA LEU A 36 -6.22 -29.87 -15.45
C LEU A 36 -7.54 -29.60 -14.68
N GLY A 37 -7.54 -28.68 -13.72
CA GLY A 37 -8.69 -28.30 -12.90
C GLY A 37 -9.24 -29.43 -12.04
N VAL A 38 -8.43 -30.44 -11.72
CA VAL A 38 -8.84 -31.60 -10.91
C VAL A 38 -8.80 -31.26 -9.43
N LEU A 39 -7.78 -30.54 -9.01
CA LEU A 39 -7.57 -30.09 -7.64
C LEU A 39 -7.03 -28.67 -7.62
N SER A 40 -6.90 -28.08 -6.43
CA SER A 40 -6.20 -26.81 -6.20
C SER A 40 -5.17 -26.99 -5.10
N ILE A 41 -4.02 -26.36 -5.28
CA ILE A 41 -2.92 -26.32 -4.34
C ILE A 41 -3.11 -25.12 -3.42
N VAL A 42 -3.22 -25.38 -2.13
CA VAL A 42 -3.26 -24.35 -1.08
C VAL A 42 -1.97 -24.44 -0.28
N SER A 43 -1.11 -23.43 -0.36
CA SER A 43 0.08 -23.40 0.50
C SER A 43 -0.34 -23.18 1.96
N ASP A 44 0.24 -23.92 2.92
CA ASP A 44 0.03 -23.68 4.37
C ASP A 44 0.90 -22.51 4.88
N GLY A 45 1.38 -21.69 3.95
CA GLY A 45 2.28 -20.58 4.18
C GLY A 45 1.51 -19.28 4.11
N GLU A 46 1.43 -18.66 5.28
CA GLU A 46 1.08 -17.28 5.59
C GLU A 46 -0.38 -16.88 5.40
N ALA A 47 -0.96 -16.45 6.53
CA ALA A 47 -2.06 -15.51 6.54
C ALA A 47 -1.78 -14.49 5.43
N ALA A 48 -2.67 -14.47 4.43
CA ALA A 48 -2.59 -13.56 3.30
C ALA A 48 -2.11 -12.20 3.82
N THR A 49 -0.93 -11.78 3.41
CA THR A 49 -0.31 -10.49 3.75
C THR A 49 -1.08 -9.32 3.12
N GLY A 50 -2.39 -9.49 2.85
CA GLY A 50 -3.25 -8.50 2.19
C GLY A 50 -2.94 -8.26 0.72
N ILE A 51 -1.90 -8.90 0.16
CA ILE A 51 -1.52 -8.76 -1.24
C ILE A 51 -2.48 -9.60 -2.08
N LEU A 52 -3.42 -8.94 -2.75
CA LEU A 52 -4.22 -9.55 -3.79
C LEU A 52 -3.26 -9.91 -4.93
N GLU A 53 -3.02 -11.21 -5.18
CA GLU A 53 -2.37 -11.66 -6.42
C GLU A 53 -3.33 -11.37 -7.57
N THR A 54 -3.13 -10.23 -8.23
CA THR A 54 -3.88 -9.91 -9.43
C THR A 54 -3.19 -10.57 -10.62
N GLY A 55 -3.94 -11.23 -11.51
CA GLY A 55 -3.39 -11.81 -12.75
C GLY A 55 -2.92 -10.79 -13.79
N PHE A 56 -2.70 -9.53 -13.40
CA PHE A 56 -2.15 -8.48 -14.24
C PHE A 56 -0.63 -8.50 -14.18
N GLN A 57 0.03 -8.09 -15.27
CA GLN A 57 1.48 -7.90 -15.24
C GLN A 57 1.82 -6.75 -14.27
N GLU A 58 2.83 -6.95 -13.43
CA GLU A 58 3.39 -5.88 -12.60
C GLU A 58 4.04 -4.84 -13.51
N THR A 59 3.32 -3.75 -13.74
CA THR A 59 3.83 -2.57 -14.43
C THR A 59 3.58 -1.35 -13.57
N ASP A 60 4.49 -0.38 -13.61
CA ASP A 60 4.29 0.89 -12.93
C ASP A 60 3.11 1.65 -13.55
N ILE A 61 2.20 2.12 -12.70
CA ILE A 61 1.06 2.96 -13.07
C ILE A 61 1.33 4.36 -12.54
N ALA A 62 1.23 5.37 -13.41
CA ALA A 62 1.33 6.77 -12.99
C ALA A 62 0.00 7.24 -12.37
N ILE A 63 -0.01 7.46 -11.06
CA ILE A 63 -1.16 8.01 -10.33
C ILE A 63 -1.09 9.55 -10.36
N PRO A 64 -2.09 10.25 -10.92
CA PRO A 64 -2.12 11.71 -10.91
C PRO A 64 -2.47 12.24 -9.52
N VAL A 65 -1.62 13.07 -8.94
CA VAL A 65 -1.77 13.67 -7.60
C VAL A 65 -1.65 15.19 -7.68
N PHE A 66 -2.47 15.91 -6.92
CA PHE A 66 -2.35 17.37 -6.82
C PHE A 66 -1.14 17.78 -5.98
N LYS A 67 -0.25 18.57 -6.57
CA LYS A 67 0.90 19.19 -5.90
C LYS A 67 0.51 20.47 -5.18
N SER A 68 -0.32 21.29 -5.82
CA SER A 68 -0.83 22.54 -5.28
C SER A 68 -2.19 22.87 -5.89
N TYR A 69 -3.04 23.53 -5.11
CA TYR A 69 -4.33 24.04 -5.55
C TYR A 69 -4.52 25.44 -4.95
N ASP A 70 -4.69 26.45 -5.81
CA ASP A 70 -4.86 27.85 -5.41
C ASP A 70 -6.32 28.33 -5.46
N GLY A 71 -7.26 27.43 -5.78
CA GLY A 71 -8.69 27.75 -5.95
C GLY A 71 -9.12 27.78 -7.42
N ASP A 72 -8.24 28.20 -8.33
CA ASP A 72 -8.54 28.34 -9.76
C ASP A 72 -7.77 27.33 -10.62
N THR A 73 -6.55 26.99 -10.22
CA THR A 73 -5.68 26.07 -10.94
C THR A 73 -5.11 24.99 -10.02
N ALA A 74 -5.02 23.77 -10.54
CA ALA A 74 -4.44 22.64 -9.85
C ALA A 74 -3.20 22.17 -10.62
N GLN A 75 -2.05 22.14 -9.95
CA GLN A 75 -0.86 21.50 -10.51
C GLN A 75 -0.92 20.02 -10.19
N VAL A 76 -0.91 19.17 -11.22
CA VAL A 76 -0.94 17.71 -11.09
C VAL A 76 0.45 17.14 -11.42
N MET A 77 0.88 16.16 -10.65
CA MET A 77 2.08 15.36 -10.89
C MET A 77 1.68 13.89 -11.04
N GLY A 78 2.27 13.18 -12.01
CA GLY A 78 2.16 11.74 -12.11
C GLY A 78 3.18 11.05 -11.20
N VAL A 79 2.70 10.23 -10.27
CA VAL A 79 3.55 9.47 -9.33
C VAL A 79 3.53 8.00 -9.75
N PRO A 80 4.65 7.43 -10.22
CA PRO A 80 4.70 6.03 -10.63
C PRO A 80 4.68 5.12 -9.40
N LEU A 81 3.76 4.16 -9.39
CA LEU A 81 3.65 3.13 -8.36
C LEU A 81 3.40 1.77 -8.99
N ASN A 82 4.01 0.73 -8.45
CA ASN A 82 3.62 -0.64 -8.76
C ASN A 82 2.43 -1.10 -7.89
N ILE A 83 1.84 -2.25 -8.23
CA ILE A 83 0.65 -2.79 -7.55
C ILE A 83 0.91 -3.03 -6.05
N GLY A 84 2.09 -3.51 -5.67
CA GLY A 84 2.45 -3.74 -4.28
C GLY A 84 2.52 -2.45 -3.48
N GLU A 85 3.13 -1.41 -4.04
CA GLU A 85 3.18 -0.08 -3.41
C GLU A 85 1.78 0.54 -3.27
N ILE A 86 0.91 0.36 -4.27
CA ILE A 86 -0.49 0.82 -4.21
C ILE A 86 -1.24 0.12 -3.07
N GLN A 87 -1.08 -1.20 -2.94
CA GLN A 87 -1.69 -1.96 -1.85
C GLN A 87 -1.19 -1.52 -0.48
N GLU A 88 0.11 -1.26 -0.35
CA GLU A 88 0.69 -0.78 0.90
C GLU A 88 0.18 0.63 1.26
N VAL A 89 0.08 1.55 0.29
CA VAL A 89 -0.54 2.86 0.47
C VAL A 89 -1.96 2.73 1.01
N PHE A 90 -2.81 1.91 0.38
CA PHE A 90 -4.18 1.70 0.85
C PHE A 90 -4.25 1.02 2.22
N SER A 91 -3.31 0.12 2.52
CA SER A 91 -3.22 -0.52 3.83
C SER A 91 -2.92 0.51 4.91
N ILE A 92 -1.95 1.40 4.69
CA ILE A 92 -1.59 2.49 5.61
C ILE A 92 -2.76 3.46 5.81
N MET A 93 -3.48 3.80 4.74
CA MET A 93 -4.65 4.69 4.82
C MET A 93 -5.80 4.12 5.66
N GLN A 94 -5.89 2.79 5.77
CA GLN A 94 -6.93 2.09 6.54
C GLN A 94 -6.54 1.80 8.00
N MET A 95 -5.25 1.86 8.34
CA MET A 95 -4.74 1.69 9.71
C MET A 95 -5.22 2.83 10.63
N ASN A 96 -5.05 2.69 11.94
CA ASN A 96 -5.15 3.85 12.84
C ASN A 96 -3.90 4.76 12.70
N VAL A 97 -3.90 5.92 13.36
CA VAL A 97 -2.80 6.90 13.23
C VAL A 97 -1.47 6.34 13.71
N GLU A 98 -1.45 5.64 14.85
CA GLU A 98 -0.23 5.11 15.46
C GLU A 98 0.42 4.03 14.57
N GLU A 99 -0.38 3.09 14.10
CA GLU A 99 0.05 2.03 13.17
C GLU A 99 0.52 2.60 11.83
N ALA A 100 -0.24 3.55 11.27
CA ALA A 100 0.11 4.21 10.01
C ALA A 100 1.45 4.95 10.13
N THR A 101 1.68 5.70 11.22
CA THR A 101 2.95 6.40 11.46
C THR A 101 4.11 5.40 11.54
N LYS A 102 3.95 4.27 12.23
CA LYS A 102 4.99 3.23 12.32
C LYS A 102 5.28 2.60 10.95
N ALA A 103 4.25 2.31 10.15
CA ALA A 103 4.42 1.76 8.81
C ALA A 103 5.14 2.76 7.88
N ILE A 104 4.79 4.05 7.96
CA ILE A 104 5.46 5.12 7.21
C ILE A 104 6.95 5.23 7.56
N GLU A 105 7.32 5.07 8.84
CA GLU A 105 8.73 5.09 9.24
C GLU A 105 9.54 3.95 8.58
N ALA A 106 8.91 2.81 8.30
CA ALA A 106 9.50 1.67 7.61
C ALA A 106 9.49 1.79 6.07
N ALA A 107 8.67 2.68 5.50
CA ALA A 107 8.54 2.85 4.06
C ALA A 107 9.86 3.26 3.40
N LYS A 108 10.12 2.76 2.20
CA LYS A 108 11.33 3.03 1.42
C LYS A 108 11.08 3.83 0.13
N SER A 109 9.82 3.88 -0.31
CA SER A 109 9.43 4.53 -1.56
C SER A 109 8.95 5.95 -1.29
N GLU A 110 9.65 6.94 -1.84
CA GLU A 110 9.21 8.33 -1.80
C GLU A 110 7.87 8.53 -2.53
N ASN A 111 7.65 7.79 -3.61
CA ASN A 111 6.40 7.82 -4.37
C ASN A 111 5.19 7.46 -3.51
N MET A 112 5.30 6.43 -2.67
CA MET A 112 4.24 6.09 -1.71
C MET A 112 3.97 7.23 -0.73
N LEU A 113 5.04 7.86 -0.20
CA LEU A 113 4.93 8.95 0.77
C LEU A 113 4.25 10.18 0.16
N ILE A 114 4.52 10.48 -1.12
CA ILE A 114 3.84 11.56 -1.85
C ILE A 114 2.34 11.30 -1.91
N VAL A 115 1.92 10.08 -2.27
CA VAL A 115 0.50 9.72 -2.34
C VAL A 115 -0.15 9.76 -0.96
N ILE A 116 0.49 9.20 0.07
CA ILE A 116 -0.04 9.22 1.44
C ILE A 116 -0.19 10.66 1.94
N HIS A 117 0.81 11.52 1.73
CA HIS A 117 0.74 12.93 2.14
C HIS A 117 -0.41 13.68 1.46
N ALA A 118 -0.63 13.43 0.17
CA ALA A 118 -1.66 14.11 -0.59
C ALA A 118 -3.09 13.61 -0.29
N CYS A 119 -3.25 12.32 -0.05
CA CYS A 119 -4.56 11.67 0.04
C CYS A 119 -5.04 11.39 1.47
N ASP A 120 -4.15 11.29 2.45
CA ASP A 120 -4.55 11.00 3.83
C ASP A 120 -5.09 12.26 4.54
N SER A 121 -6.29 12.17 5.08
CA SER A 121 -6.93 13.31 5.77
C SER A 121 -6.35 13.57 7.16
N ARG A 122 -5.67 12.58 7.76
CA ARG A 122 -5.22 12.63 9.16
C ARG A 122 -3.92 13.41 9.26
N ALA A 123 -3.94 14.52 10.00
CA ALA A 123 -2.80 15.43 10.10
C ALA A 123 -1.52 14.76 10.64
N GLY A 124 -1.65 13.80 11.58
CA GLY A 124 -0.50 13.04 12.10
C GLY A 124 0.17 12.18 11.03
N VAL A 125 -0.62 11.54 10.17
CA VAL A 125 -0.14 10.68 9.08
C VAL A 125 0.55 11.52 8.00
N LYS A 126 -0.04 12.65 7.60
CA LYS A 126 0.60 13.59 6.67
C LYS A 126 1.96 14.09 7.16
N LYS A 127 2.03 14.51 8.44
CA LYS A 127 3.30 14.96 9.04
C LYS A 127 4.35 13.85 9.07
N ALA A 128 3.95 12.61 9.38
CA ALA A 128 4.85 11.46 9.35
C ALA A 128 5.38 11.19 7.94
N ALA A 129 4.50 11.21 6.93
CA ALA A 129 4.89 11.00 5.54
C ALA A 129 5.87 12.07 5.04
N GLN A 130 5.59 13.35 5.30
CA GLN A 130 6.49 14.45 4.96
C GLN A 130 7.86 14.29 5.63
N LYS A 131 7.88 14.08 6.95
CA LYS A 131 9.14 13.91 7.71
C LYS A 131 9.96 12.74 7.17
N LYS A 132 9.31 11.63 6.80
CA LYS A 132 9.99 10.47 6.23
C LYS A 132 10.57 10.77 4.85
N ALA A 133 9.82 11.46 3.99
CA ALA A 133 10.28 11.85 2.66
C ALA A 133 11.50 12.77 2.74
N ASP A 134 11.50 13.76 3.64
CA ASP A 134 12.63 14.66 3.88
C ASP A 134 13.90 13.90 4.32
N ASN A 135 13.75 12.84 5.11
CA ASN A 135 14.87 11.99 5.51
C ASN A 135 15.42 11.14 4.36
N LEU A 136 14.56 10.64 3.48
CA LEU A 136 14.97 9.85 2.31
C LEU A 136 15.70 10.72 1.29
N SER A 137 15.21 11.95 1.03
CA SER A 137 15.87 12.90 0.13
C SER A 137 17.21 13.37 0.68
N SER A 138 17.32 13.58 2.00
CA SER A 138 18.58 13.96 2.67
C SER A 138 19.65 12.88 2.63
N THR A 139 19.26 11.59 2.57
CA THR A 139 20.21 10.47 2.50
C THR A 139 20.91 10.37 1.13
N ASN A 140 20.31 10.94 0.08
CA ASN A 140 20.88 11.00 -1.28
C ASN A 140 21.71 12.27 -1.55
N GLY A 141 21.84 13.17 -0.57
CA GLY A 141 22.47 14.48 -0.73
C GLY A 141 23.42 14.81 0.40
N SER A 142 24.45 13.99 0.63
CA SER A 142 25.57 14.42 1.49
C SER A 142 26.58 15.23 0.69
N THR A 143 26.29 16.52 0.54
CA THR A 143 27.32 17.57 0.63
C THR A 143 26.73 18.73 1.43
N ASN A 144 27.37 19.02 2.56
CA ASN A 144 27.09 20.07 3.56
C ASN A 144 26.76 21.44 2.90
N ASP A 145 25.93 22.33 3.44
CA ASP A 145 26.03 23.00 4.76
C ASP A 145 24.78 23.91 5.01
N PRO A 146 24.62 24.69 6.12
CA PRO A 146 23.49 24.52 7.04
C PRO A 146 22.54 25.74 7.19
N ALA A 147 21.48 25.47 7.99
CA ALA A 147 20.72 26.37 8.85
C ALA A 147 19.74 27.38 8.22
N GLY A 148 18.47 27.23 8.58
CA GLY A 148 17.41 28.18 8.28
C GLY A 148 16.09 27.78 8.92
N SER A 149 16.10 27.57 10.24
CA SER A 149 14.89 27.54 11.07
C SER A 149 14.09 28.81 10.84
N ASN A 150 12.82 28.69 10.45
CA ASN A 150 11.84 29.74 10.69
C ASN A 150 10.55 29.14 11.26
N GLU A 151 10.22 29.63 12.44
CA GLU A 151 9.03 29.38 13.22
C GLU A 151 7.77 29.72 12.44
N PHE A 152 6.74 28.92 12.66
CA PHE A 152 5.37 29.21 12.28
C PHE A 152 4.88 30.44 13.07
N VAL A 153 4.73 31.58 12.39
CA VAL A 153 4.08 32.77 12.95
C VAL A 153 2.61 32.72 12.54
N ASP A 154 1.76 32.44 13.53
CA ASP A 154 0.30 32.57 13.48
C ASP A 154 -0.08 34.06 13.54
N HIS A 155 -0.77 34.57 12.52
CA HIS A 155 -1.27 35.94 12.50
C HIS A 155 -2.79 35.98 12.46
N SER A 156 -3.33 36.23 13.66
CA SER A 156 -4.33 37.25 13.98
C SER A 156 -5.76 37.12 13.44
N THR A 157 -6.62 36.80 14.42
CA THR A 157 -8.05 37.06 14.60
C THR A 157 -8.58 38.35 13.95
N GLN A 158 -9.74 38.22 13.30
CA GLN A 158 -10.63 39.30 12.86
C GLN A 158 -11.14 40.12 14.05
N ASP A 159 -11.10 41.44 13.94
CA ASP A 159 -11.88 42.34 14.81
C ASP A 159 -12.83 43.15 13.92
N GLU A 160 -14.13 42.92 14.10
CA GLU A 160 -15.20 43.66 13.46
C GLU A 160 -15.54 44.92 14.27
N THR A 161 -15.59 46.05 13.56
CA THR A 161 -16.24 47.35 13.82
C THR A 161 -17.51 47.32 14.70
N PRO A 162 -17.95 48.44 15.36
CA PRO A 162 -18.12 49.74 14.71
C PRO A 162 -17.94 51.04 15.52
N SER A 163 -17.60 52.10 14.78
CA SER A 163 -17.59 53.50 15.23
C SER A 163 -19.01 54.04 15.34
N GLY A 164 -19.36 54.55 16.51
CA GLY A 164 -20.62 55.25 16.78
C GLY A 164 -20.39 56.61 17.43
N LYS A 165 -21.05 57.61 16.85
CA LYS A 165 -21.21 59.03 17.21
C LYS A 165 -20.10 60.01 16.80
#